data_AF-X6MSA3-F1
#
_entry.id   AF-X6MSA3-F1
#
_cell.length_a   1.000
_cell.length_b   1.000
_cell.length_c   1.000
_cell.angle_alpha   90.00
_cell.angle_beta   90.00
_cell.angle_gamma   90.00
#
_symmetry.space_group_name_H-M   'P 1'
#
loop_
_entity.id
_entity.type
_entity.pdbx_description
1 polymer ?
#
loop_
_entity_poly.entity_id
_entity_poly.type
_entity_poly.pdbx_seq_one_letter_code
_entity_poly.pdbx_strand_id
1 'polypeptide(L)'
;MTLFDVASRKVINELQIQSRFPVKCVHWSHDFDTCALLSRFSVMLCDSDMNEVCTIYENAKVKSGQWTKDHVFIYTTVTHMKYALPSGDHGIIKTLDEVLYVAMIKDDTVICMNRDNQTTKIIVDNTEYIFKKALSERQYGVVQSLIESGKLRGESIISYLQKKGFPEVAMRFVKDTNTRFELALECGNIDDAFECALQINTEQCWQRFGNSALMQGNYQFVTEAYKKTRNFEKLMYLFLLTGDFPMMDKLADIAKQKDDKTMRYHISLFNGNVKDRISALVDSGQYGLAYLTAVSNGLEDVAAQMKDKLGDKNIILPNMPKEGLRTPPQPVFGPFTDQAKYDWPRTEITKGFFDKADISAQMQEEALKKAKEKEKKAAVNLLDSDEEEQSPNKDDLDFGFTDKKSKEKKTGKDKNEEEQEDDLMKSGWPSEDDIVVSEDENDKKKDDNLLDEKKKKTI
;
A
#
# COMPACT_ATOMS: atom_id res chain seq x y z
N MET A 1 -18.03 -26.38 33.67
CA MET A 1 -19.43 -26.06 33.35
C MET A 1 -19.94 -27.15 32.43
N THR A 2 -21.16 -27.64 32.63
CA THR A 2 -21.70 -28.77 31.86
C THR A 2 -22.97 -28.34 31.13
N LEU A 3 -23.06 -28.65 29.85
CA LEU A 3 -24.29 -28.54 29.07
C LEU A 3 -25.05 -29.85 29.24
N PHE A 4 -26.25 -29.78 29.80
CA PHE A 4 -27.04 -30.94 30.17
C PHE A 4 -28.39 -30.91 29.47
N ASP A 5 -28.72 -31.99 28.76
CA ASP A 5 -30.05 -32.17 28.20
C ASP A 5 -31.00 -32.67 29.29
N VAL A 6 -31.98 -31.83 29.63
CA VAL A 6 -32.98 -32.11 30.66
C VAL A 6 -33.91 -33.26 30.24
N ALA A 7 -34.19 -33.41 28.94
CA ALA A 7 -35.10 -34.43 28.43
C ALA A 7 -34.47 -35.82 28.45
N SER A 8 -33.26 -35.97 27.90
CA SER A 8 -32.55 -37.25 27.87
C SER A 8 -31.75 -37.55 29.15
N ARG A 9 -31.62 -36.56 30.06
CA ARG A 9 -30.81 -36.62 31.28
C ARG A 9 -29.34 -36.97 31.04
N LYS A 10 -28.79 -36.49 29.93
CA LYS A 10 -27.39 -36.72 29.56
C LYS A 10 -26.61 -35.41 29.55
N VAL A 11 -25.35 -35.51 29.96
CA VAL A 11 -24.38 -34.46 29.70
C VAL A 11 -24.10 -34.49 28.20
N ILE A 12 -24.32 -33.36 27.54
CA ILE A 12 -23.97 -33.17 26.13
C ILE A 12 -22.47 -32.91 26.10
N ASN A 13 -22.04 -31.73 26.54
CA ASN A 13 -20.64 -31.31 26.53
C ASN A 13 -20.22 -30.69 27.87
N GLU A 14 -18.92 -30.68 28.12
CA GLU A 14 -18.32 -30.08 29.31
C GLU A 14 -17.21 -29.09 28.92
N LEU A 15 -17.25 -27.90 29.51
CA LEU A 15 -16.21 -26.89 29.35
C LEU A 15 -15.47 -26.67 30.67
N GLN A 16 -14.16 -26.79 30.64
CA GLN A 16 -13.30 -26.53 31.78
C GLN A 16 -13.09 -25.03 31.95
N ILE A 17 -13.53 -24.49 33.08
CA ILE A 17 -13.44 -23.06 33.37
C ILE A 17 -12.42 -22.84 34.48
N GLN A 18 -11.56 -21.84 34.30
CA GLN A 18 -10.56 -21.47 35.29
C GLN A 18 -11.25 -21.05 36.60
N SER A 19 -10.86 -21.68 37.71
CA SER A 19 -11.43 -21.40 39.03
C SER A 19 -11.26 -19.93 39.49
N ARG A 20 -10.31 -19.18 38.89
CA ARG A 20 -10.08 -17.76 39.18
C ARG A 20 -11.24 -16.86 38.71
N PHE A 21 -11.98 -17.27 37.68
CA PHE A 21 -13.06 -16.49 37.07
C PHE A 21 -14.34 -17.32 36.99
N PRO A 22 -15.07 -17.50 38.13
CA PRO A 22 -16.30 -18.26 38.13
C PRO A 22 -17.37 -17.58 37.28
N VAL A 23 -18.00 -18.36 36.40
CA VAL A 23 -19.13 -17.92 35.57
C VAL A 23 -20.33 -17.63 36.46
N LYS A 24 -20.97 -16.49 36.21
CA LYS A 24 -22.15 -16.02 36.93
C LYS A 24 -23.43 -16.19 36.12
N CYS A 25 -23.35 -15.93 34.82
CA CYS A 25 -24.48 -16.01 33.92
C CYS A 25 -24.05 -16.50 32.54
N VAL A 26 -25.02 -17.09 31.84
CA VAL A 26 -24.88 -17.66 30.51
C VAL A 26 -25.99 -17.07 29.66
N HIS A 27 -25.66 -16.51 28.51
CA HIS A 27 -26.62 -15.97 27.54
C HIS A 27 -26.46 -16.71 26.22
N TRP A 28 -27.54 -17.34 25.76
CA TRP A 28 -27.61 -17.97 24.45
C TRP A 28 -28.03 -16.96 23.39
N SER A 29 -27.47 -17.12 22.19
CA SER A 29 -27.97 -16.45 20.99
C SER A 29 -29.40 -16.91 20.66
N HIS A 30 -30.11 -16.14 19.83
CA HIS A 30 -31.49 -16.42 19.48
C HIS A 30 -31.69 -17.77 18.79
N ASP A 31 -30.69 -18.22 18.02
CA ASP A 31 -30.71 -19.48 17.28
C ASP A 31 -30.03 -20.64 18.03
N PHE A 32 -29.55 -20.39 19.25
CA PHE A 32 -28.79 -21.34 20.08
C PHE A 32 -27.47 -21.85 19.48
N ASP A 33 -26.94 -21.15 18.49
CA ASP A 33 -25.68 -21.50 17.84
C ASP A 33 -24.47 -21.07 18.67
N THR A 34 -24.50 -19.85 19.21
CA THR A 34 -23.43 -19.33 20.09
C THR A 34 -23.95 -19.02 21.49
N CYS A 35 -23.07 -19.10 22.49
CA CYS A 35 -23.35 -18.71 23.86
C CYS A 35 -22.24 -17.84 24.47
N ALA A 36 -22.62 -16.95 25.39
CA ALA A 36 -21.73 -16.04 26.10
C ALA A 36 -21.75 -16.34 27.60
N LEU A 37 -20.57 -16.64 28.15
CA LEU A 37 -20.33 -16.91 29.55
C LEU A 37 -19.76 -15.65 30.21
N LEU A 38 -20.53 -15.11 31.15
CA LEU A 38 -20.18 -13.89 31.85
C LEU A 38 -19.59 -14.23 33.22
N SER A 39 -18.35 -13.81 33.41
CA SER A 39 -17.64 -13.84 34.69
C SER A 39 -17.50 -12.43 35.25
N ARG A 40 -16.89 -12.29 36.44
CA ARG A 40 -16.75 -10.98 37.09
C ARG A 40 -15.97 -9.96 36.26
N PHE A 41 -14.94 -10.39 35.55
CA PHE A 41 -13.99 -9.56 34.79
C PHE A 41 -13.66 -10.18 33.43
N SER A 42 -14.47 -11.13 32.96
CA SER A 42 -14.27 -11.72 31.65
C SER A 42 -15.58 -12.09 31.00
N VAL A 43 -15.59 -12.04 29.67
CA VAL A 43 -16.67 -12.51 28.81
C VAL A 43 -16.06 -13.56 27.90
N MET A 44 -16.54 -14.79 27.99
CA MET A 44 -16.09 -15.90 27.15
C MET A 44 -17.20 -16.25 26.18
N LEU A 45 -16.91 -16.22 24.87
CA LEU A 45 -17.83 -16.69 23.84
C LEU A 45 -17.52 -18.15 23.54
N CYS A 46 -18.56 -18.96 23.42
CA CYS A 46 -18.49 -20.38 23.13
C CYS A 46 -19.47 -20.74 22.02
N ASP A 47 -19.15 -21.81 21.33
CA ASP A 47 -20.02 -22.44 20.33
C ASP A 47 -21.12 -23.28 21.01
N SER A 48 -22.08 -23.77 20.23
CA SER A 48 -23.14 -24.70 20.61
C SER A 48 -22.59 -25.98 21.24
N ASP A 49 -21.45 -26.44 20.74
CA ASP A 49 -20.66 -27.54 21.28
C ASP A 49 -19.86 -27.18 22.54
N MET A 50 -20.04 -25.99 23.13
CA MET A 50 -19.32 -25.52 24.33
C MET A 50 -17.80 -25.45 24.15
N ASN A 51 -17.32 -25.34 22.92
CA ASN A 51 -15.93 -25.03 22.61
C ASN A 51 -15.69 -23.54 22.83
N GLU A 52 -14.56 -23.20 23.45
CA GLU A 52 -14.16 -21.80 23.65
C GLU A 52 -13.77 -21.18 22.31
N VAL A 53 -14.50 -20.14 21.89
CA VAL A 53 -14.21 -19.37 20.67
C VAL A 53 -13.26 -18.23 20.98
N CYS A 54 -13.62 -17.41 21.98
CA CYS A 54 -12.77 -16.32 22.44
C CYS A 54 -13.05 -15.96 23.90
N THR A 55 -12.03 -15.46 24.60
CA THR A 55 -12.16 -14.90 25.95
C THR A 55 -11.66 -13.46 25.97
N ILE A 56 -12.53 -12.56 26.42
CA ILE A 56 -12.25 -11.13 26.55
C ILE A 56 -12.10 -10.82 28.04
N TYR A 57 -10.99 -10.20 28.41
CA TYR A 57 -10.73 -9.75 29.77
C TYR A 57 -11.02 -8.26 29.91
N GLU A 58 -11.70 -7.92 31.00
CA GLU A 58 -12.18 -6.58 31.29
C GLU A 58 -11.61 -6.06 32.60
N ASN A 59 -11.18 -4.79 32.61
CA ASN A 59 -10.71 -4.13 33.82
C ASN A 59 -11.88 -3.74 34.75
N ALA A 60 -13.06 -3.51 34.18
CA ALA A 60 -14.27 -3.18 34.91
C ALA A 60 -15.15 -4.42 35.11
N LYS A 61 -15.96 -4.41 36.18
CA LYS A 61 -16.88 -5.53 36.44
C LYS A 61 -17.94 -5.59 35.35
N VAL A 62 -18.10 -6.75 34.74
CA VAL A 62 -19.18 -7.01 33.79
C VAL A 62 -20.49 -7.20 34.56
N LYS A 63 -21.59 -6.66 34.03
CA LYS A 63 -22.90 -6.59 34.70
C LYS A 63 -23.94 -7.47 34.04
N SER A 64 -24.13 -7.30 32.74
CA SER A 64 -25.11 -8.04 31.93
C SER A 64 -24.72 -7.94 30.47
N GLY A 65 -25.26 -8.82 29.64
CA GLY A 65 -25.20 -8.67 28.20
C GLY A 65 -26.32 -9.42 27.52
N GLN A 66 -26.48 -9.18 26.22
CA GLN A 66 -27.46 -9.85 25.40
C GLN A 66 -26.95 -9.93 23.96
N TRP A 67 -27.38 -10.97 23.25
CA TRP A 67 -27.09 -11.13 21.83
C TRP A 67 -28.02 -10.28 20.96
N THR A 68 -27.45 -9.68 19.93
CA THR A 68 -28.19 -9.12 18.79
C THR A 68 -28.55 -10.26 17.83
N LYS A 69 -29.55 -10.04 16.97
CA LYS A 69 -29.91 -10.97 15.88
C LYS A 69 -28.73 -11.32 14.98
N ASP A 70 -27.80 -10.40 14.80
CA ASP A 70 -26.61 -10.56 13.96
C ASP A 70 -25.45 -11.30 14.66
N HIS A 71 -25.70 -12.14 15.67
CA HIS A 71 -24.66 -12.84 16.44
C HIS A 71 -23.55 -11.94 17.00
N VAL A 72 -23.92 -10.71 17.41
CA VAL A 72 -23.03 -9.78 18.13
C VAL A 72 -23.44 -9.73 19.58
N PHE A 73 -22.50 -9.90 20.50
CA PHE A 73 -22.80 -9.86 21.93
C PHE A 73 -22.56 -8.45 22.48
N ILE A 74 -23.61 -7.77 22.91
CA ILE A 74 -23.52 -6.46 23.55
C ILE A 74 -23.61 -6.63 25.05
N TYR A 75 -22.65 -6.08 25.78
CA TYR A 75 -22.60 -6.18 27.23
C TYR A 75 -22.27 -4.84 27.89
N THR A 76 -22.69 -4.71 29.15
CA THR A 76 -22.45 -3.55 29.98
C THR A 76 -21.47 -3.88 31.09
N THR A 77 -20.55 -2.94 31.30
CA THR A 77 -19.67 -2.88 32.45
C THR A 77 -20.17 -1.80 33.42
N VAL A 78 -19.38 -1.47 34.44
CA VAL A 78 -19.71 -0.37 35.36
C VAL A 78 -19.73 0.98 34.64
N THR A 79 -18.90 1.17 33.61
CA THR A 79 -18.65 2.49 33.00
C THR A 79 -18.93 2.53 31.49
N HIS A 80 -18.96 1.39 30.81
CA HIS A 80 -19.09 1.35 29.35
C HIS A 80 -20.06 0.27 28.91
N MET A 81 -20.77 0.56 27.82
CA MET A 81 -21.42 -0.41 26.95
C MET A 81 -20.44 -0.80 25.85
N LYS A 82 -20.26 -2.11 25.65
CA LYS A 82 -19.26 -2.70 24.76
C LYS A 82 -19.90 -3.77 23.89
N TYR A 83 -19.25 -4.07 22.75
CA TYR A 83 -19.58 -5.24 21.94
C TYR A 83 -18.44 -6.25 21.96
N ALA A 84 -18.79 -7.51 21.72
CA ALA A 84 -17.89 -8.62 21.48
C ALA A 84 -18.35 -9.37 20.23
N LEU A 85 -17.41 -9.61 19.31
CA LEU A 85 -17.60 -10.43 18.13
C LEU A 85 -17.02 -11.84 18.37
N PRO A 86 -17.60 -12.88 17.75
CA PRO A 86 -17.00 -14.22 17.74
C PRO A 86 -15.57 -14.25 17.19
N SER A 87 -15.19 -13.28 16.35
CA SER A 87 -13.82 -13.10 15.85
C SER A 87 -12.79 -12.72 16.93
N GLY A 88 -13.23 -12.42 18.16
CA GLY A 88 -12.40 -11.92 19.26
C GLY A 88 -12.25 -10.40 19.28
N ASP A 89 -12.74 -9.70 18.26
CA ASP A 89 -12.74 -8.24 18.21
C ASP A 89 -13.79 -7.69 19.19
N HIS A 90 -13.39 -6.69 19.96
CA HIS A 90 -14.24 -6.02 20.94
C HIS A 90 -13.98 -4.52 20.93
N GLY A 91 -14.96 -3.75 21.38
CA GLY A 91 -14.87 -2.29 21.35
C GLY A 91 -15.88 -1.62 22.27
N ILE A 92 -15.67 -0.32 22.50
CA ILE A 92 -16.57 0.52 23.30
C ILE A 92 -17.59 1.13 22.36
N ILE A 93 -18.86 0.92 22.67
CA ILE A 93 -19.98 1.55 21.97
C ILE A 93 -20.23 2.93 22.57
N LYS A 94 -20.42 2.96 23.90
CA LYS A 94 -20.84 4.18 24.61
C LYS A 94 -20.34 4.15 26.04
N THR A 95 -19.91 5.30 26.53
CA THR A 95 -19.65 5.52 27.96
C THR A 95 -20.97 5.79 28.69
N LEU A 96 -21.15 5.14 29.83
CA LEU A 96 -22.36 5.19 30.64
C LEU A 96 -22.08 6.00 31.91
N ASP A 97 -22.97 6.94 32.24
CA ASP A 97 -22.90 7.73 33.47
C ASP A 97 -23.36 6.91 34.70
N GLU A 98 -24.24 5.93 34.46
CA GLU A 98 -24.79 5.04 35.48
C GLU A 98 -24.65 3.56 35.09
N VAL A 99 -24.74 2.68 36.08
CA VAL A 99 -24.67 1.24 35.85
C VAL A 99 -25.99 0.72 35.29
N LEU A 100 -25.94 0.29 34.03
CA LEU A 100 -27.09 -0.22 33.30
C LEU A 100 -27.05 -1.75 33.13
N TYR A 101 -28.23 -2.37 33.23
CA TYR A 101 -28.44 -3.78 32.92
C TYR A 101 -29.20 -3.92 31.62
N VAL A 102 -28.65 -4.65 30.65
CA VAL A 102 -29.29 -4.88 29.34
C VAL A 102 -30.46 -5.84 29.52
N ALA A 103 -31.66 -5.41 29.11
CA ALA A 103 -32.87 -6.22 29.16
C ALA A 103 -33.20 -6.81 27.79
N MET A 104 -33.15 -5.98 26.74
CA MET A 104 -33.46 -6.40 25.36
C MET A 104 -32.75 -5.51 24.36
N ILE A 105 -32.37 -6.07 23.22
CA ILE A 105 -31.83 -5.34 22.08
C ILE A 105 -32.84 -5.47 20.95
N LYS A 106 -33.28 -4.33 20.41
CA LYS A 106 -34.17 -4.28 19.24
C LYS A 106 -33.55 -3.35 18.21
N ASP A 107 -33.00 -3.95 17.16
CA ASP A 107 -32.35 -3.27 16.04
C ASP A 107 -31.26 -2.31 16.56
N ASP A 108 -31.42 -0.99 16.40
CA ASP A 108 -30.46 0.02 16.89
C ASP A 108 -30.71 0.49 18.34
N THR A 109 -31.73 -0.05 19.00
CA THR A 109 -32.12 0.37 20.35
C THR A 109 -31.84 -0.71 21.40
N VAL A 110 -31.05 -0.34 22.39
CA VAL A 110 -30.78 -1.17 23.57
C VAL A 110 -31.66 -0.68 24.71
N ILE A 111 -32.55 -1.55 25.19
CA ILE A 111 -33.40 -1.30 26.35
C ILE A 111 -32.63 -1.78 27.58
N CYS A 112 -32.34 -0.83 28.47
CA CYS A 112 -31.60 -1.04 29.70
C CYS A 112 -32.48 -0.77 30.93
N MET A 113 -32.06 -1.30 32.07
CA MET A 113 -32.63 -1.00 33.39
C MET A 113 -31.54 -0.49 34.33
N ASN A 114 -31.85 0.56 35.09
CA ASN A 114 -30.97 1.11 36.11
C ASN A 114 -31.19 0.39 37.46
N ARG A 115 -30.38 0.72 38.47
CA ARG A 115 -30.54 0.14 39.83
C ARG A 115 -31.86 0.53 40.51
N ASP A 116 -32.43 1.67 40.12
CA ASP A 116 -33.70 2.18 40.62
C ASP A 116 -34.91 1.61 39.85
N ASN A 117 -34.69 0.53 39.07
CA ASN A 117 -35.70 -0.15 38.23
C ASN A 117 -36.33 0.75 37.15
N GLN A 118 -35.69 1.86 36.81
CA GLN A 118 -36.11 2.70 35.69
C GLN A 118 -35.61 2.12 34.37
N THR A 119 -36.49 2.10 33.38
CA THR A 119 -36.15 1.62 32.02
C THR A 119 -35.63 2.77 31.18
N THR A 120 -34.46 2.58 30.59
CA THR A 120 -33.79 3.56 29.74
C THR A 120 -33.61 2.99 28.34
N LYS A 121 -33.98 3.76 27.31
CA LYS A 121 -33.78 3.38 25.90
C LYS A 121 -32.55 4.11 25.39
N ILE A 122 -31.56 3.36 24.91
CA ILE A 122 -30.33 3.90 24.35
C ILE A 122 -30.27 3.55 22.88
N ILE A 123 -30.20 4.57 22.03
CA ILE A 123 -29.89 4.38 20.61
C ILE A 123 -28.38 4.19 20.50
N VAL A 124 -27.98 3.13 19.83
CA VAL A 124 -26.60 2.72 19.65
C VAL A 124 -26.17 2.91 18.20
N ASP A 125 -24.96 3.43 18.00
CA ASP A 125 -24.32 3.41 16.69
C ASP A 125 -23.70 2.03 16.44
N ASN A 126 -24.28 1.30 15.51
CA ASN A 126 -23.91 -0.07 15.18
C ASN A 126 -22.84 -0.16 14.09
N THR A 127 -22.45 0.97 13.49
CA THR A 127 -21.63 0.99 12.27
C THR A 127 -20.26 0.33 12.45
N GLU A 128 -19.57 0.55 13.57
CA GLU A 128 -18.21 0.01 13.78
C GLU A 128 -18.20 -1.51 13.87
N TYR A 129 -19.09 -2.11 14.67
CA TYR A 129 -19.08 -3.56 14.82
C TYR A 129 -19.67 -4.26 13.60
N ILE A 130 -20.65 -3.66 12.90
CA ILE A 130 -21.14 -4.20 11.63
C ILE A 130 -20.00 -4.21 10.61
N PHE A 131 -19.19 -3.15 10.56
CA PHE A 131 -18.01 -3.10 9.70
C PHE A 131 -16.99 -4.19 10.03
N LYS A 132 -16.62 -4.35 11.31
CA LYS A 132 -15.67 -5.39 11.73
C LYS A 132 -16.21 -6.80 11.50
N LYS A 133 -17.52 -7.01 11.72
CA LYS A 133 -18.21 -8.27 11.41
C LYS A 133 -18.16 -8.57 9.91
N ALA A 134 -18.56 -7.62 9.07
CA ALA A 134 -18.55 -7.79 7.61
C ALA A 134 -17.14 -8.10 7.08
N LEU A 135 -16.10 -7.50 7.68
CA LEU A 135 -14.71 -7.83 7.35
C LEU A 135 -14.33 -9.27 7.75
N SER A 136 -14.76 -9.73 8.92
CA SER A 136 -14.56 -11.12 9.38
C SER A 136 -15.27 -12.14 8.49
N GLU A 137 -16.48 -11.82 8.05
CA GLU A 137 -17.30 -12.66 7.16
C GLU A 137 -16.93 -12.51 5.68
N ARG A 138 -15.93 -11.67 5.35
CA ARG A 138 -15.49 -11.36 3.99
C ARG A 138 -16.60 -10.81 3.08
N GLN A 139 -17.57 -10.10 3.65
CA GLN A 139 -18.67 -9.46 2.92
C GLN A 139 -18.26 -8.07 2.41
N TYR A 140 -17.43 -8.05 1.37
CA TYR A 140 -16.84 -6.82 0.84
C TYR A 140 -17.84 -5.82 0.27
N GLY A 141 -18.99 -6.27 -0.26
CA GLY A 141 -20.04 -5.37 -0.76
C GLY A 141 -20.66 -4.49 0.34
N VAL A 142 -20.91 -5.09 1.52
CA VAL A 142 -21.42 -4.34 2.68
C VAL A 142 -20.36 -3.36 3.19
N VAL A 143 -19.11 -3.81 3.28
CA VAL A 143 -17.96 -2.97 3.65
C VAL A 143 -17.85 -1.75 2.73
N GLN A 144 -17.98 -1.92 1.42
CA GLN A 144 -17.94 -0.80 0.48
C GLN A 144 -19.11 0.17 0.67
N SER A 145 -20.34 -0.33 0.83
CA SER A 145 -21.50 0.54 1.08
C SER A 145 -21.36 1.37 2.35
N LEU A 146 -20.76 0.79 3.39
CA LEU A 146 -20.45 1.46 4.64
C LEU A 146 -19.36 2.52 4.48
N ILE A 147 -18.35 2.26 3.64
CA ILE A 147 -17.29 3.24 3.28
C ILE A 147 -17.92 4.44 2.57
N GLU A 148 -18.74 4.19 1.55
CA GLU A 148 -19.41 5.24 0.76
C GLU A 148 -20.37 6.09 1.60
N SER A 149 -20.99 5.49 2.62
CA SER A 149 -21.84 6.21 3.59
C SER A 149 -21.08 7.29 4.38
N GLY A 150 -19.75 7.19 4.47
CA GLY A 150 -18.87 8.17 5.11
C GLY A 150 -19.00 8.31 6.63
N LYS A 151 -19.78 7.44 7.30
CA LYS A 151 -19.96 7.45 8.77
C LYS A 151 -18.73 6.90 9.52
N LEU A 152 -17.98 6.01 8.87
CA LEU A 152 -16.80 5.35 9.43
C LEU A 152 -15.53 6.15 9.10
N ARG A 153 -15.39 7.35 9.67
CA ARG A 153 -14.18 8.16 9.52
C ARG A 153 -13.46 8.24 10.85
N GLY A 154 -12.28 7.60 10.93
CA GLY A 154 -11.41 7.68 12.10
C GLY A 154 -10.12 6.90 11.91
N GLU A 155 -9.03 7.40 12.50
CA GLU A 155 -7.70 6.75 12.52
C GLU A 155 -7.72 5.36 13.16
N SER A 156 -8.66 5.12 14.06
CA SER A 156 -8.88 3.82 14.71
C SER A 156 -9.25 2.71 13.73
N ILE A 157 -10.04 3.01 12.69
CA ILE A 157 -10.46 2.03 11.68
C ILE A 157 -9.30 1.73 10.72
N ILE A 158 -8.53 2.75 10.34
CA ILE A 158 -7.33 2.60 9.51
C ILE A 158 -6.31 1.71 10.23
N SER A 159 -6.02 2.01 11.49
CA SER A 159 -5.12 1.22 12.33
C SER A 159 -5.60 -0.23 12.50
N TYR A 160 -6.92 -0.43 12.58
CA TYR A 160 -7.51 -1.76 12.66
C TYR A 160 -7.34 -2.54 11.34
N LEU A 161 -7.58 -1.90 10.20
CA LEU A 161 -7.40 -2.51 8.88
C LEU A 161 -5.93 -2.87 8.60
N GLN A 162 -4.98 -2.01 8.98
CA GLN A 162 -3.55 -2.30 8.91
C GLN A 162 -3.19 -3.55 9.73
N LYS A 163 -3.64 -3.62 10.99
CA LYS A 163 -3.38 -4.79 11.87
C LYS A 163 -4.00 -6.09 11.34
N LYS A 164 -5.15 -6.02 10.66
CA LYS A 164 -5.82 -7.18 10.06
C LYS A 164 -5.27 -7.54 8.68
N GLY A 165 -4.35 -6.76 8.13
CA GLY A 165 -3.74 -7.03 6.82
C GLY A 165 -4.62 -6.66 5.64
N PHE A 166 -5.52 -5.69 5.79
CA PHE A 166 -6.33 -5.13 4.70
C PHE A 166 -5.97 -3.66 4.38
N PRO A 167 -4.69 -3.35 4.06
CA PRO A 167 -4.28 -1.98 3.78
C PRO A 167 -4.91 -1.41 2.48
N GLU A 168 -5.27 -2.27 1.52
CA GLU A 168 -5.96 -1.86 0.28
C GLU A 168 -7.29 -1.16 0.56
N VAL A 169 -8.09 -1.73 1.46
CA VAL A 169 -9.38 -1.14 1.89
C VAL A 169 -9.13 0.15 2.66
N ALA A 170 -8.07 0.19 3.47
CA ALA A 170 -7.71 1.35 4.27
C ALA A 170 -7.38 2.58 3.40
N MET A 171 -6.73 2.39 2.23
CA MET A 171 -6.41 3.51 1.33
C MET A 171 -7.62 4.33 0.90
N ARG A 172 -8.81 3.71 0.82
CA ARG A 172 -10.06 4.38 0.43
C ARG A 172 -10.62 5.29 1.53
N PHE A 173 -10.25 5.04 2.79
CA PHE A 173 -10.61 5.86 3.94
C PHE A 173 -9.71 7.09 4.10
N VAL A 174 -8.47 6.99 3.62
CA VAL A 174 -7.44 7.99 3.87
C VAL A 174 -7.48 9.11 2.84
N LYS A 175 -7.65 10.33 3.32
CA LYS A 175 -7.54 11.55 2.51
C LYS A 175 -6.17 12.21 2.60
N ASP A 176 -5.47 12.01 3.71
CA ASP A 176 -4.15 12.57 3.93
C ASP A 176 -3.10 11.84 3.08
N THR A 177 -2.23 12.60 2.44
CA THR A 177 -1.29 12.06 1.45
C THR A 177 -0.17 11.26 2.12
N ASN A 178 0.26 11.62 3.33
CA ASN A 178 1.32 10.92 4.06
C ASN A 178 0.88 9.53 4.52
N THR A 179 -0.27 9.45 5.18
CA THR A 179 -0.84 8.16 5.62
C THR A 179 -1.23 7.28 4.43
N ARG A 180 -1.69 7.87 3.32
CA ARG A 180 -1.96 7.14 2.08
C ARG A 180 -0.69 6.58 1.46
N PHE A 181 0.41 7.34 1.49
CA PHE A 181 1.72 6.89 1.04
C PHE A 181 2.21 5.67 1.84
N GLU A 182 2.12 5.71 3.17
CA GLU A 182 2.51 4.57 4.02
C GLU A 182 1.68 3.31 3.73
N LEU A 183 0.36 3.46 3.58
CA LEU A 183 -0.52 2.35 3.19
C LEU A 183 -0.20 1.81 1.80
N ALA A 184 0.11 2.68 0.84
CA ALA A 184 0.45 2.25 -0.52
C ALA A 184 1.76 1.44 -0.54
N LEU A 185 2.75 1.83 0.26
CA LEU A 185 3.98 1.05 0.44
C LEU A 185 3.72 -0.31 1.09
N GLU A 186 2.83 -0.38 2.10
CA GLU A 186 2.42 -1.65 2.73
C GLU A 186 1.67 -2.58 1.77
N CYS A 187 0.82 -2.02 0.90
CA CYS A 187 0.12 -2.78 -0.15
C CYS A 187 1.06 -3.24 -1.27
N GLY A 188 2.23 -2.60 -1.39
CA GLY A 188 3.11 -2.76 -2.55
C GLY A 188 2.54 -2.15 -3.83
N ASN A 189 1.56 -1.24 -3.75
CA ASN A 189 1.06 -0.50 -4.90
C ASN A 189 1.97 0.70 -5.16
N ILE A 190 2.93 0.51 -6.07
CA ILE A 190 3.97 1.50 -6.37
C ILE A 190 3.42 2.69 -7.17
N ASP A 191 2.40 2.50 -8.00
CA ASP A 191 1.84 3.57 -8.83
C ASP A 191 1.14 4.64 -7.97
N ASP A 192 0.25 4.22 -7.06
CA ASP A 192 -0.38 5.12 -6.09
C ASP A 192 0.67 5.74 -5.14
N ALA A 193 1.70 4.97 -4.74
CA ALA A 193 2.78 5.47 -3.90
C ALA A 193 3.60 6.56 -4.61
N PHE A 194 3.81 6.42 -5.93
CA PHE A 194 4.51 7.40 -6.76
C PHE A 194 3.72 8.72 -6.87
N GLU A 195 2.41 8.64 -7.14
CA GLU A 195 1.53 9.82 -7.14
C GLU A 195 1.57 10.55 -5.79
N CYS A 196 1.55 9.82 -4.68
CA CYS A 196 1.65 10.40 -3.34
C CYS A 196 3.04 11.00 -3.09
N ALA A 197 4.12 10.35 -3.53
CA ALA A 197 5.49 10.84 -3.39
C ALA A 197 5.72 12.15 -4.16
N LEU A 198 5.13 12.29 -5.35
CA LEU A 198 5.14 13.53 -6.13
C LEU A 198 4.49 14.69 -5.38
N GLN A 199 3.39 14.42 -4.66
CA GLN A 199 2.68 15.45 -3.90
C GLN A 199 3.42 15.86 -2.63
N ILE A 200 4.04 14.90 -1.91
CA ILE A 200 4.77 15.17 -0.66
C ILE A 200 6.15 15.81 -0.93
N ASN A 201 6.81 15.36 -2.00
CA ASN A 201 8.10 15.84 -2.49
C ASN A 201 9.18 16.05 -1.40
N THR A 202 9.29 15.10 -0.47
CA THR A 202 10.30 15.11 0.60
C THR A 202 11.37 14.04 0.32
N GLU A 203 12.65 14.34 0.57
CA GLU A 203 13.76 13.42 0.30
C GLU A 203 13.60 12.06 1.01
N GLN A 204 13.17 12.06 2.29
CA GLN A 204 12.93 10.84 3.06
C GLN A 204 11.84 9.96 2.45
N CYS A 205 10.78 10.57 1.89
CA CYS A 205 9.71 9.85 1.22
C CYS A 205 10.24 9.18 -0.05
N TRP A 206 11.02 9.90 -0.86
CA TRP A 206 11.65 9.33 -2.06
C TRP A 206 12.64 8.21 -1.75
N GLN A 207 13.38 8.30 -0.64
CA GLN A 207 14.26 7.21 -0.19
C GLN A 207 13.46 5.96 0.20
N ARG A 208 12.36 6.11 0.97
CA ARG A 208 11.48 4.99 1.34
C ARG A 208 10.78 4.36 0.14
N PHE A 209 10.28 5.20 -0.76
CA PHE A 209 9.68 4.79 -2.03
C PHE A 209 10.70 4.02 -2.88
N GLY A 210 11.90 4.57 -3.07
CA GLY A 210 12.96 3.94 -3.85
C GLY A 210 13.37 2.56 -3.29
N ASN A 211 13.43 2.41 -1.97
CA ASN A 211 13.71 1.10 -1.36
C ASN A 211 12.58 0.08 -1.64
N SER A 212 11.32 0.50 -1.55
CA SER A 212 10.16 -0.38 -1.80
C SER A 212 10.06 -0.77 -3.28
N ALA A 213 10.27 0.20 -4.18
CA ALA A 213 10.33 -0.04 -5.62
C ALA A 213 11.49 -0.97 -6.01
N LEU A 214 12.65 -0.83 -5.34
CA LEU A 214 13.80 -1.72 -5.53
C LEU A 214 13.49 -3.16 -5.09
N MET A 215 12.79 -3.34 -3.96
CA MET A 215 12.37 -4.68 -3.51
C MET A 215 11.44 -5.38 -4.51
N GLN A 216 10.64 -4.62 -5.26
CA GLN A 216 9.77 -5.14 -6.31
C GLN A 216 10.43 -5.25 -7.69
N GLY A 217 11.68 -4.77 -7.81
CA GLY A 217 12.41 -4.74 -9.07
C GLY A 217 11.80 -3.80 -10.11
N ASN A 218 11.19 -2.68 -9.71
CA ASN A 218 10.76 -1.64 -10.64
C ASN A 218 11.93 -0.71 -10.99
N TYR A 219 12.50 -0.84 -12.18
CA TYR A 219 13.66 -0.07 -12.60
C TYR A 219 13.32 1.40 -12.82
N GLN A 220 12.20 1.67 -13.48
CA GLN A 220 11.81 3.02 -13.87
C GLN A 220 11.58 3.90 -12.65
N PHE A 221 10.78 3.41 -11.70
CA PHE A 221 10.49 4.15 -10.47
C PHE A 221 11.72 4.31 -9.56
N VAL A 222 12.61 3.32 -9.50
CA VAL A 222 13.87 3.45 -8.72
C VAL A 222 14.79 4.50 -9.34
N THR A 223 14.90 4.51 -10.68
CA THR A 223 15.70 5.51 -11.42
C THR A 223 15.19 6.91 -11.13
N GLU A 224 13.88 7.12 -11.15
CA GLU A 224 13.29 8.42 -10.84
C GLU A 224 13.48 8.81 -9.37
N ALA A 225 13.28 7.88 -8.43
CA ALA A 225 13.51 8.13 -7.01
C ALA A 225 14.96 8.55 -6.72
N TYR A 226 15.95 7.91 -7.36
CA TYR A 226 17.37 8.26 -7.22
C TYR A 226 17.74 9.57 -7.91
N LYS A 227 17.11 9.91 -9.05
CA LYS A 227 17.25 11.23 -9.66
C LYS A 227 16.72 12.34 -8.73
N LYS A 228 15.54 12.15 -8.13
CA LYS A 228 14.93 13.12 -7.20
C LYS A 228 15.73 13.28 -5.90
N THR A 229 16.26 12.18 -5.35
CA THR A 229 17.13 12.20 -4.16
C THR A 229 18.58 12.61 -4.45
N ARG A 230 18.94 12.84 -5.73
CA ARG A 230 20.30 13.17 -6.16
C ARG A 230 21.35 12.16 -5.69
N ASN A 231 20.96 10.90 -5.52
CA ASN A 231 21.87 9.83 -5.09
C ASN A 231 22.52 9.16 -6.31
N PHE A 232 23.58 9.79 -6.81
CA PHE A 232 24.24 9.36 -8.04
C PHE A 232 25.07 8.08 -7.89
N GLU A 233 25.59 7.79 -6.69
CA GLU A 233 26.33 6.56 -6.43
C GLU A 233 25.42 5.33 -6.58
N LYS A 234 24.24 5.35 -5.95
CA LYS A 234 23.25 4.28 -6.09
C LYS A 234 22.74 4.15 -7.53
N LEU A 235 22.58 5.27 -8.22
CA LEU A 235 22.18 5.29 -9.63
C LEU A 235 23.24 4.65 -10.52
N MET A 236 24.53 4.95 -10.29
CA MET A 236 25.65 4.33 -10.99
C MET A 236 25.66 2.81 -10.79
N TYR A 237 25.46 2.33 -9.56
CA TYR A 237 25.37 0.88 -9.30
C TYR A 237 24.16 0.24 -9.98
N LEU A 238 23.00 0.92 -9.99
CA LEU A 238 21.81 0.44 -10.68
C LEU A 238 22.08 0.26 -12.18
N PHE A 239 22.66 1.27 -12.83
CA PHE A 239 23.02 1.21 -14.25
C PHE A 239 24.10 0.17 -14.55
N LEU A 240 25.05 -0.05 -13.64
CA LEU A 240 26.03 -1.13 -13.78
C LEU A 240 25.35 -2.51 -13.76
N LEU A 241 24.40 -2.72 -12.84
CA LEU A 241 23.70 -3.99 -12.68
C LEU A 241 22.74 -4.27 -13.85
N THR A 242 22.04 -3.25 -14.34
CA THR A 242 21.18 -3.38 -15.53
C THR A 242 21.98 -3.37 -16.84
N GLY A 243 23.21 -2.86 -16.78
CA GLY A 243 24.11 -2.69 -17.92
C GLY A 243 23.85 -1.42 -18.73
N ASP A 244 23.01 -0.47 -18.30
CA ASP A 244 22.63 0.74 -19.04
C ASP A 244 23.81 1.73 -19.23
N PHE A 245 24.70 1.43 -20.18
CA PHE A 245 25.87 2.25 -20.53
C PHE A 245 25.49 3.64 -21.10
N PRO A 246 24.47 3.81 -21.95
CA PRO A 246 24.07 5.13 -22.45
C PRO A 246 23.67 6.10 -21.32
N MET A 247 22.93 5.63 -20.31
CA MET A 247 22.59 6.48 -19.17
C MET A 247 23.79 6.69 -18.24
N MET A 248 24.72 5.73 -18.18
CA MET A 248 25.98 5.90 -17.45
C MET A 248 26.90 6.95 -18.09
N ASP A 249 26.92 7.09 -19.41
CA ASP A 249 27.66 8.18 -20.10
C ASP A 249 27.08 9.56 -19.77
N LYS A 250 25.74 9.70 -19.77
CA LYS A 250 25.07 10.94 -19.31
C LYS A 250 25.42 11.27 -17.87
N LEU A 251 25.50 10.24 -17.02
CA LEU A 251 25.90 10.39 -15.62
C LEU A 251 27.36 10.85 -15.49
N ALA A 252 28.23 10.42 -16.40
CA ALA A 252 29.62 10.88 -16.47
C ALA A 252 29.72 12.37 -16.82
N ASP A 253 28.86 12.86 -17.71
CA ASP A 253 28.82 14.27 -18.08
C ASP A 253 28.31 15.14 -16.93
N ILE A 254 27.33 14.67 -16.16
CA ILE A 254 26.87 15.32 -14.92
C ILE A 254 27.99 15.36 -13.87
N ALA A 255 28.75 14.27 -13.73
CA ALA A 255 29.90 14.23 -12.82
C ALA A 255 31.00 15.23 -13.23
N LYS A 256 31.23 15.42 -14.54
CA LYS A 256 32.14 16.45 -15.07
C LYS A 256 31.65 17.85 -14.74
N GLN A 257 30.35 18.13 -14.90
CA GLN A 257 29.76 19.43 -14.57
C GLN A 257 29.86 19.76 -13.07
N LYS A 258 29.74 18.74 -12.20
CA LYS A 258 29.85 18.89 -10.73
C LYS A 258 31.28 18.89 -10.19
N ASP A 259 32.29 18.70 -11.05
CA ASP A 259 33.69 18.48 -10.67
C ASP A 259 33.88 17.32 -9.65
N ASP A 260 33.00 16.31 -9.67
CA ASP A 260 33.16 15.11 -8.82
C ASP A 260 34.10 14.11 -9.50
N LYS A 261 35.38 14.23 -9.15
CA LYS A 261 36.48 13.43 -9.70
C LYS A 261 36.39 11.96 -9.32
N THR A 262 35.87 11.65 -8.14
CA THR A 262 35.75 10.28 -7.62
C THR A 262 34.67 9.53 -8.38
N MET A 263 33.49 10.14 -8.51
CA MET A 263 32.39 9.57 -9.27
C MET A 263 32.74 9.39 -10.76
N ARG A 264 33.39 10.39 -11.37
CA ARG A 264 33.89 10.29 -12.75
C ARG A 264 34.87 9.13 -12.93
N TYR A 265 35.77 8.93 -11.96
CA TYR A 265 36.70 7.80 -11.96
C TYR A 265 35.96 6.45 -11.90
N HIS A 266 35.00 6.29 -10.97
CA HIS A 266 34.21 5.05 -10.85
C HIS A 266 33.40 4.74 -12.13
N ILE A 267 32.73 5.75 -12.70
CA ILE A 267 32.00 5.59 -13.96
C ILE A 267 32.93 5.17 -15.09
N SER A 268 34.09 5.83 -15.23
CA SER A 268 35.08 5.49 -16.25
C SER A 268 35.64 4.08 -16.09
N LEU A 269 35.75 3.60 -14.84
CA LEU A 269 36.17 2.24 -14.52
C LEU A 269 35.12 1.21 -14.94
N PHE A 270 33.84 1.49 -14.69
CA PHE A 270 32.72 0.62 -15.03
C PHE A 270 32.43 0.57 -16.54
N ASN A 271 32.52 1.71 -17.24
CA ASN A 271 32.40 1.78 -18.71
C ASN A 271 33.64 1.20 -19.43
N GLY A 272 34.76 1.01 -18.72
CA GLY A 272 36.04 0.65 -19.33
C GLY A 272 36.67 1.76 -20.17
N ASN A 273 36.20 3.00 -20.04
CA ASN A 273 36.73 4.15 -20.77
C ASN A 273 38.04 4.63 -20.11
N VAL A 274 39.16 4.10 -20.63
CA VAL A 274 40.50 4.39 -20.13
C VAL A 274 40.90 5.86 -20.29
N LYS A 275 40.43 6.53 -21.35
CA LYS A 275 40.81 7.93 -21.64
C LYS A 275 40.23 8.87 -20.60
N ASP A 276 38.94 8.73 -20.29
CA ASP A 276 38.29 9.53 -19.26
C ASP A 276 38.85 9.22 -17.86
N ARG A 277 39.23 7.97 -17.59
CA ARG A 277 39.91 7.60 -16.35
C ARG A 277 41.23 8.33 -16.17
N ILE A 278 42.05 8.39 -17.22
CA ILE A 278 43.32 9.12 -17.21
C ILE A 278 43.08 10.61 -16.99
N SER A 279 42.10 11.20 -17.69
CA SER A 279 41.72 12.60 -17.49
C SER A 279 41.32 12.87 -16.04
N ALA A 280 40.47 12.04 -15.42
CA ALA A 280 40.05 12.21 -14.04
C ALA A 280 41.22 12.15 -13.04
N LEU A 281 42.20 11.26 -13.28
CA LEU A 281 43.43 11.16 -12.47
C LEU A 281 44.33 12.38 -12.62
N VAL A 282 44.43 12.93 -13.83
CA VAL A 282 45.16 14.17 -14.13
C VAL A 282 44.52 15.37 -13.44
N ASP A 283 43.20 15.49 -13.52
CA ASP A 283 42.42 16.54 -12.87
C ASP A 283 42.53 16.46 -11.33
N SER A 284 42.84 15.28 -10.80
CA SER A 284 43.11 15.03 -9.37
C SER A 284 44.59 15.24 -8.98
N GLY A 285 45.46 15.59 -9.92
CA GLY A 285 46.91 15.78 -9.69
C GLY A 285 47.70 14.49 -9.49
N GLN A 286 47.11 13.32 -9.74
CA GLN A 286 47.72 12.00 -9.55
C GLN A 286 48.40 11.51 -10.84
N TYR A 287 49.41 12.25 -11.29
CA TYR A 287 50.12 11.97 -12.54
C TYR A 287 50.83 10.61 -12.57
N GLY A 288 51.32 10.11 -11.43
CA GLY A 288 51.96 8.80 -11.36
C GLY A 288 51.00 7.64 -11.64
N LEU A 289 49.77 7.73 -11.12
CA LEU A 289 48.71 6.74 -11.37
C LEU A 289 48.15 6.86 -12.79
N ALA A 290 48.03 8.09 -13.29
CA ALA A 290 47.67 8.35 -14.69
C ALA A 290 48.68 7.70 -15.66
N TYR A 291 49.98 7.88 -15.40
CA TYR A 291 51.06 7.26 -16.18
C TYR A 291 51.01 5.73 -16.12
N LEU A 292 50.88 5.16 -14.91
CA LEU A 292 50.75 3.70 -14.73
C LEU A 292 49.55 3.14 -15.50
N THR A 293 48.42 3.85 -15.46
CA THR A 293 47.19 3.48 -16.16
C THR A 293 47.38 3.54 -17.68
N ALA A 294 48.05 4.57 -18.20
CA ALA A 294 48.33 4.70 -19.63
C ALA A 294 49.25 3.57 -20.13
N VAL A 295 50.34 3.29 -19.40
CA VAL A 295 51.29 2.21 -19.76
C VAL A 295 50.64 0.83 -19.68
N SER A 296 49.89 0.55 -18.62
CA SER A 296 49.17 -0.72 -18.44
C SER A 296 48.15 -0.99 -19.56
N ASN A 297 47.54 0.07 -20.09
CA ASN A 297 46.54 -0.05 -21.16
C ASN A 297 47.11 0.05 -22.58
N GLY A 298 48.41 0.35 -22.76
CA GLY A 298 49.07 0.48 -24.06
C GLY A 298 48.89 1.84 -24.76
N LEU A 299 48.55 2.89 -24.02
CA LEU A 299 48.38 4.26 -24.55
C LEU A 299 49.70 5.04 -24.41
N GLU A 300 50.62 4.82 -25.35
CA GLU A 300 51.98 5.38 -25.31
C GLU A 300 52.01 6.91 -25.48
N ASP A 301 51.14 7.48 -26.32
CA ASP A 301 51.08 8.93 -26.58
C ASP A 301 50.72 9.73 -25.33
N VAL A 302 49.73 9.25 -24.58
CA VAL A 302 49.28 9.89 -23.34
C VAL A 302 50.30 9.64 -22.23
N ALA A 303 50.95 8.48 -22.19
CA ALA A 303 52.00 8.18 -21.23
C ALA A 303 53.21 9.11 -21.38
N ALA A 304 53.62 9.45 -22.61
CA ALA A 304 54.71 10.39 -22.86
C ALA A 304 54.39 11.79 -22.31
N GLN A 305 53.20 12.31 -22.57
CA GLN A 305 52.75 13.61 -22.06
C GLN A 305 52.68 13.66 -20.52
N MET A 306 52.35 12.53 -19.86
CA MET A 306 52.34 12.45 -18.40
C MET A 306 53.74 12.32 -17.81
N LYS A 307 54.67 11.67 -18.52
CA LYS A 307 56.08 11.55 -18.12
C LYS A 307 56.75 12.92 -18.09
N ASP A 308 56.49 13.75 -19.10
CA ASP A 308 56.99 15.13 -19.16
C ASP A 308 56.50 15.99 -17.98
N LYS A 309 55.27 15.76 -17.51
CA LYS A 309 54.68 16.45 -16.34
C LYS A 309 55.18 15.93 -14.99
N LEU A 310 55.66 14.68 -14.91
CA LEU A 310 56.11 14.05 -13.66
C LEU A 310 57.57 14.37 -13.32
N GLY A 311 58.38 14.74 -14.32
CA GLY A 311 59.83 14.93 -14.21
C GLY A 311 60.59 13.61 -14.00
N ASP A 312 61.93 13.67 -14.06
CA ASP A 312 62.87 12.53 -13.98
C ASP A 312 62.92 11.86 -12.59
N LYS A 313 61.77 11.43 -12.07
CA LYS A 313 61.72 10.45 -10.99
C LYS A 313 61.72 9.08 -11.65
N ASN A 314 62.75 8.27 -11.39
CA ASN A 314 62.83 6.89 -11.88
C ASN A 314 61.63 6.07 -11.36
N ILE A 315 60.54 6.03 -12.13
CA ILE A 315 59.36 5.23 -11.81
C ILE A 315 59.68 3.77 -12.16
N ILE A 316 59.80 2.93 -11.13
CA ILE A 316 59.88 1.48 -11.31
C ILE A 316 58.45 1.00 -11.53
N LEU A 317 58.14 0.56 -12.76
CA LEU A 317 56.84 -0.03 -13.08
C LEU A 317 56.80 -1.48 -12.60
N PRO A 318 55.79 -1.90 -11.82
CA PRO A 318 55.59 -3.30 -11.50
C PRO A 318 55.21 -4.09 -12.76
N ASN A 319 55.67 -5.35 -12.86
CA ASN A 319 55.34 -6.23 -13.98
C ASN A 319 53.88 -6.68 -13.87
N MET A 320 52.98 -5.99 -14.57
CA MET A 320 51.54 -6.28 -14.54
C MET A 320 51.16 -7.32 -15.61
N PRO A 321 50.25 -8.27 -15.29
CA PRO A 321 49.72 -9.19 -16.29
C PRO A 321 48.94 -8.41 -17.37
N LYS A 322 49.27 -8.64 -18.64
CA LYS A 322 48.67 -7.95 -19.80
C LYS A 322 47.24 -8.42 -20.10
N GLU A 323 46.84 -9.56 -19.55
CA GLU A 323 45.61 -10.28 -19.88
C GLU A 323 44.66 -10.29 -18.68
N GLY A 324 43.53 -9.61 -18.85
CA GLY A 324 42.42 -9.56 -17.90
C GLY A 324 41.24 -8.86 -18.57
N LEU A 325 40.03 -9.29 -18.25
CA LEU A 325 38.80 -8.63 -18.71
C LEU A 325 38.83 -7.17 -18.19
N ARG A 326 39.00 -6.21 -19.11
CA ARG A 326 39.17 -4.79 -18.76
C ARG A 326 37.84 -4.09 -18.46
N THR A 327 36.75 -4.78 -18.74
CA THR A 327 35.37 -4.35 -18.51
C THR A 327 34.64 -5.42 -17.72
N PRO A 328 33.67 -5.02 -16.87
CA PRO A 328 32.75 -5.98 -16.30
C PRO A 328 31.99 -6.72 -17.41
N PRO A 329 31.66 -8.01 -17.22
CA PRO A 329 30.84 -8.75 -18.18
C PRO A 329 29.47 -8.09 -18.32
N GLN A 330 28.97 -7.98 -19.54
CA GLN A 330 27.65 -7.40 -19.80
C GLN A 330 26.54 -8.34 -19.29
N PRO A 331 25.51 -7.83 -18.60
CA PRO A 331 24.40 -8.65 -18.14
C PRO A 331 23.59 -9.20 -19.34
N VAL A 332 23.18 -10.47 -19.23
CA VAL A 332 22.44 -11.21 -20.27
C VAL A 332 21.00 -10.71 -20.42
N PHE A 333 20.43 -10.19 -19.34
CA PHE A 333 19.11 -9.55 -19.30
C PHE A 333 19.30 -8.09 -18.90
N GLY A 334 18.97 -7.20 -19.82
CA GLY A 334 19.12 -5.76 -19.65
C GLY A 334 18.46 -5.01 -20.82
N PRO A 335 18.44 -3.67 -20.79
CA PRO A 335 17.70 -2.81 -21.72
C PRO A 335 18.21 -2.84 -23.18
N PHE A 336 19.09 -3.78 -23.52
CA PHE A 336 19.67 -3.98 -24.85
C PHE A 336 18.96 -5.05 -25.69
N THR A 337 17.98 -5.73 -25.10
CA THR A 337 17.14 -6.67 -25.82
C THR A 337 15.79 -6.00 -26.03
N ASP A 338 15.32 -5.89 -27.27
CA ASP A 338 13.99 -5.36 -27.63
C ASP A 338 12.82 -6.09 -26.90
N GLN A 339 13.11 -7.20 -26.23
CA GLN A 339 12.19 -8.03 -25.45
C GLN A 339 12.24 -7.79 -23.93
N ALA A 340 13.28 -7.11 -23.43
CA ALA A 340 13.46 -6.89 -22.00
C ALA A 340 12.79 -5.58 -21.60
N LYS A 341 11.55 -5.67 -21.11
CA LYS A 341 10.95 -4.59 -20.32
C LYS A 341 11.93 -4.27 -19.18
N TYR A 342 12.19 -2.99 -18.96
CA TYR A 342 13.15 -2.49 -17.97
C TYR A 342 12.92 -3.05 -16.55
N ASP A 343 11.69 -3.47 -16.26
CA ASP A 343 11.31 -4.01 -14.96
C ASP A 343 11.52 -5.52 -14.85
N TRP A 344 11.88 -5.95 -13.65
CA TRP A 344 12.00 -7.37 -13.31
C TRP A 344 10.67 -8.09 -13.60
N PRO A 345 10.68 -9.26 -14.26
CA PRO A 345 9.45 -9.97 -14.60
C PRO A 345 8.65 -10.29 -13.35
N ARG A 346 7.41 -9.82 -13.30
CA ARG A 346 6.47 -10.07 -12.20
C ARG A 346 5.49 -11.13 -12.61
N THR A 347 5.10 -11.96 -11.64
CA THR A 347 3.89 -12.77 -11.81
C THR A 347 2.71 -11.80 -11.79
N GLU A 348 1.86 -11.83 -12.80
CA GLU A 348 0.62 -11.08 -12.78
C GLU A 348 -0.24 -11.62 -11.64
N ILE A 349 -0.24 -10.89 -10.53
CA ILE A 349 -1.20 -11.11 -9.46
C ILE A 349 -2.50 -10.51 -10.00
N THR A 350 -3.57 -11.31 -10.00
CA THR A 350 -4.91 -10.80 -10.27
C THR A 350 -5.12 -9.56 -9.41
N LYS A 351 -5.31 -8.42 -10.06
CA LYS A 351 -5.65 -7.14 -9.44
C LYS A 351 -6.61 -7.38 -8.29
N GLY A 352 -6.29 -6.85 -7.11
CA GLY A 352 -7.09 -7.05 -5.91
C GLY A 352 -8.53 -6.61 -6.18
N PHE A 353 -9.51 -7.28 -5.56
CA PHE A 353 -10.95 -7.04 -5.75
C PHE A 353 -11.38 -5.56 -5.55
N PHE A 354 -10.53 -4.74 -4.94
CA PHE A 354 -10.74 -3.32 -4.69
C PHE A 354 -10.14 -2.40 -5.77
N ASP A 355 -9.56 -2.94 -6.84
CA ASP A 355 -9.10 -2.13 -7.96
C ASP A 355 -10.28 -1.51 -8.73
N LYS A 356 -10.09 -0.27 -9.16
CA LYS A 356 -11.12 0.62 -9.73
C LYS A 356 -11.95 -0.01 -10.87
N ALA A 357 -11.41 -1.01 -11.57
CA ALA A 357 -12.04 -1.67 -12.70
C ALA A 357 -13.13 -2.68 -12.29
N ASP A 358 -12.88 -3.55 -11.30
CA ASP A 358 -13.83 -4.60 -10.89
C ASP A 358 -15.07 -4.03 -10.19
N ILE A 359 -14.89 -2.89 -9.51
CA ILE A 359 -15.98 -2.15 -8.87
C ILE A 359 -16.95 -1.59 -9.93
N SER A 360 -16.45 -1.11 -11.07
CA SER A 360 -17.32 -0.63 -12.15
C SER A 360 -18.15 -1.75 -12.77
N ALA A 361 -17.56 -2.94 -12.90
CA ALA A 361 -18.22 -4.13 -13.41
C ALA A 361 -19.28 -4.65 -12.44
N GLN A 362 -18.99 -4.71 -11.13
CA GLN A 362 -19.94 -5.16 -10.12
C GLN A 362 -21.06 -4.16 -9.86
N MET A 363 -20.78 -2.85 -9.89
CA MET A 363 -21.82 -1.82 -9.79
C MET A 363 -22.76 -1.85 -10.99
N GLN A 364 -22.26 -2.13 -12.20
CA GLN A 364 -23.09 -2.35 -13.39
C GLN A 364 -23.91 -3.63 -13.26
N GLU A 365 -23.34 -4.71 -12.72
CA GLU A 365 -24.03 -5.98 -12.53
C GLU A 365 -25.13 -5.91 -11.46
N GLU A 366 -24.88 -5.23 -10.33
CA GLU A 366 -25.88 -4.97 -9.29
C GLU A 366 -26.97 -4.00 -9.75
N ALA A 367 -26.62 -2.98 -10.54
CA ALA A 367 -27.59 -2.09 -11.17
C ALA A 367 -28.50 -2.86 -12.16
N LEU A 368 -27.93 -3.79 -12.94
CA LEU A 368 -28.71 -4.68 -13.80
C LEU A 368 -29.61 -5.63 -13.01
N LYS A 369 -29.13 -6.18 -11.89
CA LYS A 369 -29.93 -7.06 -11.01
C LYS A 369 -31.09 -6.29 -10.38
N LYS A 370 -30.86 -5.08 -9.85
CA LYS A 370 -31.92 -4.21 -9.30
C LYS A 370 -32.90 -3.73 -10.37
N ALA A 371 -32.46 -3.51 -11.61
CA ALA A 371 -33.34 -3.19 -12.73
C ALA A 371 -34.24 -4.38 -13.11
N LYS A 372 -33.69 -5.59 -13.20
CA LYS A 372 -34.45 -6.83 -13.45
C LYS A 372 -35.43 -7.16 -12.32
N GLU A 373 -35.08 -6.83 -11.08
CA GLU A 373 -35.97 -7.03 -9.93
C GLU A 373 -37.12 -6.00 -9.90
N LYS A 374 -36.87 -4.77 -10.36
CA LYS A 374 -37.91 -3.77 -10.60
C LYS A 374 -38.83 -4.16 -11.75
N GLU A 375 -38.30 -4.69 -12.85
CA GLU A 375 -39.11 -5.22 -13.96
C GLU A 375 -39.97 -6.42 -13.53
N LYS A 376 -39.42 -7.35 -12.73
CA LYS A 376 -40.20 -8.45 -12.17
C LYS A 376 -41.31 -7.97 -11.24
N LYS A 377 -41.05 -6.98 -10.38
CA LYS A 377 -42.08 -6.38 -9.51
C LYS A 377 -43.13 -5.60 -10.31
N ALA A 378 -42.75 -4.96 -11.42
CA ALA A 378 -43.69 -4.31 -12.33
C ALA A 378 -44.55 -5.33 -13.10
N ALA A 379 -43.97 -6.46 -13.54
CA ALA A 379 -44.70 -7.54 -14.21
C ALA A 379 -45.68 -8.27 -13.27
N VAL A 380 -45.32 -8.44 -11.99
CA VAL A 380 -46.21 -9.03 -10.98
C VAL A 380 -47.39 -8.10 -10.64
N ASN A 381 -47.21 -6.78 -10.71
CA ASN A 381 -48.31 -5.81 -10.54
C ASN A 381 -49.27 -5.74 -11.75
N LEU A 382 -48.94 -6.37 -12.88
CA LEU A 382 -49.77 -6.41 -14.10
C LEU A 382 -50.61 -7.70 -14.22
N LEU A 383 -50.48 -8.62 -13.26
CA LEU A 383 -51.13 -9.94 -13.27
C LEU A 383 -52.29 -10.08 -12.27
N ASP A 384 -52.71 -8.99 -11.61
CA ASP A 384 -53.76 -9.01 -10.57
C ASP A 384 -55.00 -8.17 -10.96
N SER A 385 -55.33 -8.13 -12.26
CA SER A 385 -56.58 -7.54 -12.76
C SER A 385 -57.06 -8.23 -14.05
N ASP A 386 -57.82 -9.31 -13.89
CA ASP A 386 -58.79 -9.81 -14.88
C ASP A 386 -60.16 -9.15 -14.52
N GLU A 387 -61.12 -8.79 -15.37
CA GLU A 387 -61.55 -9.18 -16.72
C GLU A 387 -62.27 -7.96 -17.37
N GLU A 388 -62.26 -7.84 -18.70
CA GLU A 388 -63.50 -7.81 -19.52
C GLU A 388 -63.17 -7.80 -21.03
N GLU A 389 -63.91 -8.63 -21.75
CA GLU A 389 -63.80 -8.95 -23.17
C GLU A 389 -64.16 -7.78 -24.09
N GLN A 390 -63.45 -7.64 -25.22
CA GLN A 390 -64.07 -7.54 -26.55
C GLN A 390 -63.00 -7.53 -27.67
N SER A 391 -63.13 -8.49 -28.58
CA SER A 391 -62.63 -8.41 -29.96
C SER A 391 -63.87 -8.51 -30.88
N PRO A 392 -63.84 -8.20 -32.19
CA PRO A 392 -62.67 -8.08 -33.07
C PRO A 392 -62.74 -6.92 -34.10
N ASN A 393 -61.63 -6.63 -34.78
CA ASN A 393 -61.65 -6.55 -36.24
C ASN A 393 -60.24 -6.65 -36.83
N LYS A 394 -60.14 -7.54 -37.82
CA LYS A 394 -59.05 -7.60 -38.80
C LYS A 394 -59.29 -6.51 -39.85
N ASP A 395 -58.23 -5.87 -40.31
CA ASP A 395 -57.80 -5.88 -41.72
C ASP A 395 -56.83 -4.71 -41.99
N ASP A 396 -55.71 -5.08 -42.63
CA ASP A 396 -54.93 -4.33 -43.62
C ASP A 396 -54.30 -2.98 -43.28
N LEU A 397 -52.98 -2.98 -43.04
CA LEU A 397 -52.11 -1.89 -43.51
C LEU A 397 -50.79 -2.40 -44.12
N ASP A 398 -50.87 -2.32 -45.45
CA ASP A 398 -49.92 -2.24 -46.55
C ASP A 398 -48.63 -1.40 -46.40
N PHE A 399 -47.62 -1.79 -47.20
CA PHE A 399 -46.45 -1.06 -47.75
C PHE A 399 -45.44 -0.37 -46.78
N GLY A 400 -44.15 -0.27 -47.05
CA GLY A 400 -43.36 -0.42 -48.26
C GLY A 400 -41.99 0.24 -48.02
N PHE A 401 -40.95 -0.37 -48.56
CA PHE A 401 -39.54 0.03 -48.54
C PHE A 401 -39.29 1.49 -48.99
N THR A 402 -38.31 2.21 -48.41
CA THR A 402 -37.17 2.82 -49.15
C THR A 402 -36.15 3.54 -48.25
N ASP A 403 -34.90 3.04 -48.34
CA ASP A 403 -33.57 3.68 -48.28
C ASP A 403 -33.38 5.17 -47.95
N LYS A 404 -32.40 5.44 -47.05
CA LYS A 404 -31.12 6.10 -47.44
C LYS A 404 -30.05 6.10 -46.34
N LYS A 405 -28.97 5.35 -46.63
CA LYS A 405 -27.53 5.68 -46.47
C LYS A 405 -27.05 6.34 -45.16
N SER A 406 -26.30 5.56 -44.37
CA SER A 406 -25.04 6.03 -43.79
C SER A 406 -23.95 4.98 -44.02
N LYS A 407 -22.80 5.45 -44.51
CA LYS A 407 -21.68 4.68 -45.06
C LYS A 407 -20.94 3.89 -43.98
N GLU A 408 -20.61 2.66 -44.32
CA GLU A 408 -19.46 1.94 -43.77
C GLU A 408 -18.16 2.72 -44.02
N LYS A 409 -17.30 2.77 -43.00
CA LYS A 409 -15.86 2.59 -43.15
C LYS A 409 -15.37 1.73 -41.99
N LYS A 410 -15.18 0.44 -42.27
CA LYS A 410 -14.29 -0.45 -41.51
C LYS A 410 -12.85 -0.21 -41.95
N THR A 411 -11.93 -0.57 -41.05
CA THR A 411 -10.51 -0.92 -41.21
C THR A 411 -9.46 0.17 -41.01
N GLY A 412 -8.50 -0.12 -40.11
CA GLY A 412 -7.38 0.71 -39.70
C GLY A 412 -7.14 0.59 -38.18
N LYS A 413 -6.84 -0.61 -37.65
CA LYS A 413 -5.49 -1.17 -37.47
C LYS A 413 -4.91 -0.73 -36.11
N ASP A 414 -4.77 -1.72 -35.24
CA ASP A 414 -4.05 -1.69 -33.97
C ASP A 414 -2.75 -0.90 -34.09
N LYS A 415 -2.63 0.12 -33.23
CA LYS A 415 -1.42 0.79 -32.78
C LYS A 415 -1.88 1.90 -31.83
N ASN A 416 -1.67 1.67 -30.54
CA ASN A 416 -1.31 2.69 -29.53
C ASN A 416 -1.44 2.10 -28.12
N GLU A 417 -0.54 1.17 -27.82
CA GLU A 417 -0.11 0.90 -26.43
C GLU A 417 1.42 1.12 -26.25
N GLU A 418 2.18 1.36 -27.33
CA GLU A 418 3.62 1.67 -27.28
C GLU A 418 3.93 3.17 -27.12
N GLU A 419 2.99 4.08 -27.40
CA GLU A 419 3.27 5.53 -27.40
C GLU A 419 3.21 6.21 -26.00
N GLN A 420 2.74 5.52 -24.95
CA GLN A 420 2.74 6.07 -23.58
C GLN A 420 4.00 5.72 -22.77
N GLU A 421 4.70 4.63 -23.10
CA GLU A 421 5.96 4.26 -22.42
C GLU A 421 7.16 5.11 -22.90
N ASP A 422 7.13 5.58 -24.15
CA ASP A 422 8.21 6.38 -24.75
C ASP A 422 8.30 7.84 -24.25
N ASP A 423 7.22 8.39 -23.69
CA ASP A 423 7.21 9.76 -23.18
C ASP A 423 7.71 9.88 -21.73
N LEU A 424 7.75 8.79 -20.95
CA LEU A 424 8.37 8.79 -19.62
C LEU A 424 9.91 8.84 -19.67
N MET A 425 10.52 8.30 -20.72
CA MET A 425 11.98 8.39 -20.95
C MET A 425 12.44 9.75 -21.49
N LYS A 426 11.51 10.58 -21.98
CA LYS A 426 11.77 11.98 -22.37
C LYS A 426 11.64 12.96 -21.19
N SER A 427 11.17 12.51 -20.03
CA SER A 427 11.16 13.35 -18.83
C SER A 427 12.60 13.73 -18.47
N GLY A 428 12.86 15.03 -18.52
CA GLY A 428 14.17 15.63 -18.59
C GLY A 428 15.15 15.08 -17.56
N TRP A 429 16.32 14.67 -18.06
CA TRP A 429 17.54 14.88 -17.30
C TRP A 429 17.59 16.38 -16.95
N PRO A 430 18.05 16.77 -15.75
CA PRO A 430 18.19 18.18 -15.41
C PRO A 430 18.92 18.87 -16.55
N SER A 431 18.24 19.84 -17.17
CA SER A 431 18.82 20.63 -18.25
C SER A 431 19.94 21.48 -17.67
N GLU A 432 20.84 21.97 -18.51
CA GLU A 432 21.94 22.88 -18.16
C GLU A 432 21.49 24.09 -17.29
N ASP A 433 20.20 24.43 -17.32
CA ASP A 433 19.57 25.55 -16.60
C ASP A 433 18.99 25.20 -15.21
N ASP A 434 18.86 23.91 -14.83
CA ASP A 434 18.30 23.49 -13.53
C ASP A 434 19.35 23.43 -12.39
N ILE A 435 20.60 23.80 -12.70
CA ILE A 435 21.72 23.81 -11.75
C ILE A 435 21.80 25.20 -11.10
N VAL A 436 20.85 25.50 -10.21
CA VAL A 436 21.08 26.59 -9.24
C VAL A 436 22.06 26.08 -8.20
N VAL A 437 23.30 26.58 -8.27
CA VAL A 437 24.30 26.46 -7.20
C VAL A 437 23.71 27.17 -5.99
N SER A 438 23.21 26.41 -5.01
CA SER A 438 22.97 26.97 -3.67
C SER A 438 24.34 27.25 -3.06
N GLU A 439 24.74 28.53 -3.04
CA GLU A 439 25.86 28.98 -2.24
C GLU A 439 25.50 28.75 -0.76
N ASP A 440 26.06 27.70 -0.17
CA ASP A 440 26.07 27.49 1.27
C ASP A 440 26.96 28.56 1.94
N GLU A 441 26.42 29.78 2.10
CA GLU A 441 27.12 30.88 2.77
C GLU A 441 27.11 30.81 4.31
N ASN A 442 26.61 29.74 4.93
CA ASN A 442 26.43 29.71 6.40
C ASN A 442 27.34 28.79 7.22
N ASP A 443 28.26 28.04 6.61
CA ASP A 443 29.17 27.17 7.39
C ASP A 443 30.56 27.77 7.67
N LYS A 444 30.97 28.86 7.01
CA LYS A 444 32.28 29.49 7.29
C LYS A 444 32.33 30.36 8.56
N LYS A 445 31.20 30.74 9.16
CA LYS A 445 31.19 31.62 10.35
C LYS A 445 31.25 30.89 11.69
N LYS A 446 31.10 29.57 11.73
CA LYS A 446 31.16 28.80 12.99
C LYS A 446 32.57 28.29 13.32
N ASP A 447 33.39 28.02 12.31
CA ASP A 447 34.74 27.47 12.55
C ASP A 447 35.76 28.53 12.98
N ASP A 448 35.61 29.79 12.54
CA ASP A 448 36.50 30.88 12.96
C ASP A 448 36.33 31.26 14.45
N ASN A 449 35.12 31.11 15.00
CA ASN A 449 34.86 31.40 16.42
C ASN A 449 35.41 30.33 17.38
N LEU A 450 35.64 29.09 16.91
CA LEU A 450 36.18 27.99 17.73
C LEU A 450 37.71 28.00 17.81
N LEU A 451 38.39 28.64 16.85
CA LEU A 451 39.85 28.78 16.84
C LEU A 451 40.33 29.93 17.74
N ASP A 452 39.53 30.99 17.88
CA ASP A 452 39.89 32.14 18.75
C ASP A 452 39.67 31.87 20.25
N GLU A 453 38.72 31.02 20.64
CA GLU A 453 38.58 30.62 22.04
C GLU A 453 39.69 29.68 22.53
N LYS A 454 40.32 28.90 21.64
CA LYS A 454 41.43 28.01 22.01
C LYS A 454 42.76 28.75 22.18
N LYS A 455 42.96 29.90 21.53
CA LYS A 455 44.19 30.71 21.70
C LYS A 455 44.22 31.56 22.96
N LYS A 456 43.07 31.86 23.59
CA LYS A 456 43.01 32.65 24.84
C LYS A 456 43.21 31.84 26.14
N LYS A 457 43.33 30.51 26.07
CA LYS A 457 43.53 29.64 27.25
C LYS A 457 44.96 29.12 27.45
N THR A 458 45.94 29.62 26.68
CA THR A 458 47.35 29.22 26.86
C THR A 458 48.26 30.44 26.88
N ILE A 459 48.14 31.25 27.94
CA ILE A 459 49.22 32.05 28.54
C ILE A 459 48.98 32.05 30.05
#